data_AF-A0A559KM80-F1
#
_entry.id   AF-A0A559KM80-F1
#
_cell.length_a   1.000
_cell.length_b   1.000
_cell.length_c   1.000
_cell.angle_alpha   90.00
_cell.angle_beta   90.00
_cell.angle_gamma   90.00
#
_symmetry.space_group_name_H-M   'P 1'
#
loop_
_entity.id
_entity.type
_entity.pdbx_description
1 polymer ?
#
loop_
_entity_poly.entity_id
_entity_poly.type
_entity_poly.pdbx_seq_one_letter_code
_entity_poly.pdbx_strand_id
1 'polypeptide(L)'
;MPENVNDTDILHNRILQPSTQPTQMSVMIFKISLFRLSARICKELSDATPLIQARLVALDAEIASEQQRWASIFLVDGAPSLLDSSSYALWCGLDVYAHQLYLLLHRPFSRPANQPLYRPESRQKCITSSLVLLDIHRRWMELPRLSSYRWYAYGVVGSCALHGAVTLASCLLEHNDQEIDTSVERKAFDAAVLRLDKLQERGSLYVKAYPVLRQLQSMLSPESIPGPSEAAQGLGTYFDDWIDNVQWLNPESIDWNFWDEILQLGLSEVPS
;
A
#
# COMPACT_ATOMS: atom_id res chain seq x y z
N MET A 1 26.12 10.68 3.49
CA MET A 1 24.89 10.26 4.21
C MET A 1 25.14 10.55 5.69
N PRO A 2 24.11 10.87 6.49
CA PRO A 2 24.29 11.00 7.94
C PRO A 2 24.88 9.72 8.53
N GLU A 3 25.69 9.83 9.57
CA GLU A 3 26.20 8.65 10.29
C GLU A 3 25.08 7.98 11.11
N ASN A 4 25.15 6.65 11.25
CA ASN A 4 24.15 5.86 11.97
C ASN A 4 24.43 5.84 13.49
N VAL A 5 24.36 7.02 14.12
CA VAL A 5 24.63 7.24 15.54
C VAL A 5 23.51 8.08 16.14
N ASN A 6 23.09 7.81 17.39
CA ASN A 6 22.13 8.71 18.05
C ASN A 6 22.82 10.00 18.47
N ASP A 7 22.07 11.07 18.69
CA ASP A 7 22.61 12.34 19.20
C ASP A 7 23.36 12.16 20.53
N THR A 8 22.92 11.19 21.36
CA THR A 8 23.59 10.81 22.62
C THR A 8 24.97 10.19 22.42
N ASP A 9 25.25 9.67 21.24
CA ASP A 9 26.50 8.99 20.88
C ASP A 9 27.53 9.98 20.29
N ILE A 10 27.14 11.24 20.10
CA ILE A 10 27.98 12.35 19.65
C ILE A 10 28.52 13.08 20.88
N LEU A 11 29.78 12.82 21.22
CA LEU A 11 30.48 13.51 22.30
C LEU A 11 31.28 14.68 21.71
N HIS A 12 31.60 15.69 22.53
CA HIS A 12 32.30 16.92 22.11
C HIS A 12 33.60 16.66 21.32
N ASN A 13 34.24 15.49 21.54
CA ASN A 13 35.56 15.18 20.99
C ASN A 13 35.58 13.92 20.11
N ARG A 14 34.46 13.18 19.99
CA ARG A 14 34.39 11.92 19.22
C ARG A 14 32.96 11.46 18.97
N ILE A 15 32.76 10.75 17.88
CA ILE A 15 31.54 9.99 17.60
C ILE A 15 31.80 8.54 18.02
N LEU A 16 30.90 7.94 18.81
CA LEU A 16 31.00 6.54 19.20
C LEU A 16 30.73 5.61 18.00
N GLN A 17 31.18 4.36 18.07
CA GLN A 17 30.94 3.41 16.98
C GLN A 17 29.43 3.26 16.71
N PRO A 18 29.01 3.15 15.44
CA PRO A 18 27.61 2.94 15.09
C PRO A 18 27.03 1.73 15.82
N SER A 19 25.86 1.91 16.42
CA SER A 19 25.15 0.82 17.09
C SER A 19 24.75 -0.26 16.06
N THR A 20 24.87 -1.52 16.45
CA THR A 20 24.29 -2.64 15.70
C THR A 20 22.78 -2.79 15.96
N GLN A 21 22.26 -2.04 16.94
CA GLN A 21 20.83 -2.00 17.25
C GLN A 21 20.14 -0.84 16.50
N PRO A 22 18.82 -0.94 16.26
CA PRO A 22 18.06 0.14 15.65
C PRO A 22 18.23 1.47 16.37
N THR A 23 18.69 2.50 15.67
CA THR A 23 18.75 3.89 16.17
C THR A 23 17.67 4.74 15.49
N GLN A 24 17.36 5.92 16.05
CA GLN A 24 16.49 6.87 15.36
C GLN A 24 17.08 7.28 14.00
N MET A 25 18.40 7.38 13.91
CA MET A 25 19.11 7.67 12.67
C MET A 25 19.03 6.54 11.64
N SER A 26 19.00 5.26 12.07
CA SER A 26 18.77 4.13 11.17
C SER A 26 17.45 4.29 10.42
N VAL A 27 16.37 4.62 11.15
CA VAL A 27 15.04 4.86 10.56
C VAL A 27 15.08 6.00 9.54
N MET A 28 15.73 7.11 9.89
CA MET A 28 15.82 8.27 9.01
C MET A 28 16.59 7.96 7.73
N ILE A 29 17.70 7.21 7.82
CA ILE A 29 18.47 6.75 6.66
C ILE A 29 17.59 5.89 5.75
N PHE A 30 16.83 4.95 6.30
CA PHE A 30 15.93 4.10 5.51
C PHE A 30 14.82 4.92 4.83
N LYS A 31 14.19 5.86 5.55
CA LYS A 31 13.18 6.74 4.96
C LYS A 31 13.75 7.61 3.83
N ILE A 32 14.96 8.14 3.97
CA ILE A 32 15.63 8.92 2.92
C ILE A 32 15.93 8.02 1.71
N SER A 33 16.42 6.79 1.92
CA SER A 33 16.61 5.80 0.86
C SER A 33 15.31 5.55 0.10
N LEU A 34 14.21 5.30 0.81
CA LEU A 34 12.90 5.05 0.20
C LEU A 34 12.36 6.26 -0.56
N PHE A 35 12.53 7.47 -0.04
CA PHE A 35 12.13 8.69 -0.74
C PHE A 35 12.93 8.92 -2.03
N ARG A 36 14.23 8.59 -2.03
CA ARG A 36 15.04 8.65 -3.25
C ARG A 36 14.60 7.62 -4.27
N LEU A 37 14.27 6.41 -3.80
CA LEU A 37 13.77 5.35 -4.66
C LEU A 37 12.40 5.72 -5.25
N SER A 38 11.50 6.30 -4.45
CA SER A 38 10.20 6.79 -4.91
C SER A 38 10.36 7.85 -5.99
N ALA A 39 11.23 8.86 -5.77
CA ALA A 39 11.48 9.91 -6.75
C ALA A 39 12.03 9.37 -8.08
N ARG A 40 12.91 8.35 -8.02
CA ARG A 40 13.43 7.66 -9.21
C ARG A 40 12.34 6.88 -9.94
N ILE A 41 11.51 6.13 -9.21
CA ILE A 41 10.37 5.39 -9.79
C ILE A 41 9.42 6.38 -10.48
N CYS A 42 9.01 7.45 -9.81
CA CYS A 42 8.12 8.46 -10.40
C CYS A 42 8.70 9.07 -11.68
N LYS A 43 10.00 9.39 -11.69
CA LYS A 43 10.68 9.92 -12.87
C LYS A 43 10.58 8.94 -14.05
N GLU A 44 10.94 7.68 -13.83
CA GLU A 44 10.95 6.65 -14.88
C GLU A 44 9.54 6.31 -15.38
N LEU A 45 8.51 6.44 -14.53
CA LEU A 45 7.11 6.27 -14.91
C LEU A 45 6.53 7.48 -15.66
N SER A 46 7.09 8.68 -15.43
CA SER A 46 6.64 9.92 -16.08
C SER A 46 7.35 10.19 -17.42
N ASP A 47 8.39 9.43 -17.75
CA ASP A 47 9.14 9.59 -18.98
C ASP A 47 8.30 9.16 -20.20
N ALA A 48 8.47 9.87 -21.32
CA ALA A 48 7.73 9.57 -22.56
C ALA A 48 8.06 8.19 -23.17
N THR A 49 9.17 7.59 -22.74
CA THR A 49 9.56 6.23 -23.17
C THR A 49 9.04 5.21 -22.16
N PRO A 50 8.30 4.18 -22.60
CA PRO A 50 7.82 3.14 -21.68
C PRO A 50 8.94 2.45 -20.92
N LEU A 51 8.70 2.19 -19.62
CA LEU A 51 9.65 1.48 -18.76
C LEU A 51 9.87 0.03 -19.24
N ILE A 52 11.10 -0.27 -19.65
CA ILE A 52 11.49 -1.61 -20.11
C ILE A 52 11.53 -2.63 -18.96
N GLN A 53 11.33 -3.91 -19.29
CA GLN A 53 11.31 -5.00 -18.31
C GLN A 53 12.57 -5.06 -17.44
N ALA A 54 13.76 -4.95 -18.03
CA ALA A 54 15.01 -5.00 -17.29
C ALA A 54 15.10 -3.90 -16.22
N ARG A 55 14.57 -2.71 -16.51
CA ARG A 55 14.60 -1.58 -15.58
C ARG A 55 13.58 -1.73 -14.46
N LEU A 56 12.37 -2.23 -14.78
CA LEU A 56 11.36 -2.58 -13.77
C LEU A 56 11.89 -3.62 -12.79
N VAL A 57 12.51 -4.69 -13.28
CA VAL A 57 13.10 -5.74 -12.43
C VAL A 57 14.22 -5.18 -11.54
N ALA A 58 15.05 -4.26 -12.07
CA ALA A 58 16.08 -3.61 -11.28
C ALA A 58 15.50 -2.78 -10.13
N LEU A 59 14.45 -1.98 -10.40
CA LEU A 59 13.78 -1.18 -9.36
C LEU A 59 13.08 -2.06 -8.31
N ASP A 60 12.44 -3.17 -8.71
CA ASP A 60 11.85 -4.14 -7.79
C ASP A 60 12.90 -4.75 -6.85
N ALA A 61 14.06 -5.11 -7.40
CA ALA A 61 15.20 -5.63 -6.64
C ALA A 61 15.80 -4.58 -5.69
N GLU A 62 15.84 -3.31 -6.08
CA GLU A 62 16.28 -2.21 -5.20
C GLU A 62 15.34 -2.05 -4.00
N ILE A 63 14.01 -2.14 -4.20
CA ILE A 63 13.03 -2.12 -3.08
C ILE A 63 13.29 -3.31 -2.14
N ALA A 64 13.47 -4.51 -2.70
CA ALA A 64 13.72 -5.73 -1.93
C ALA A 64 15.03 -5.64 -1.13
N SER A 65 16.07 -5.05 -1.71
CA SER A 65 17.36 -4.85 -1.05
C SER A 65 17.24 -3.92 0.16
N GLU A 66 16.46 -2.84 0.05
CA GLU A 66 16.18 -1.96 1.19
C GLU A 66 15.38 -2.69 2.28
N GLN A 67 14.37 -3.50 1.91
CA GLN A 67 13.64 -4.35 2.85
C GLN A 67 14.56 -5.29 3.63
N GLN A 68 15.47 -5.96 2.95
CA GLN A 68 16.46 -6.83 3.59
C GLN A 68 17.39 -6.05 4.52
N ARG A 69 17.76 -4.83 4.14
CA ARG A 69 18.68 -3.99 4.90
C ARG A 69 18.11 -3.52 6.24
N TRP A 70 16.82 -3.19 6.33
CA TRP A 70 16.22 -2.92 7.64
C TRP A 70 15.79 -4.19 8.36
N ALA A 71 15.41 -5.25 7.65
CA ALA A 71 15.11 -6.54 8.29
C ALA A 71 16.31 -7.06 9.11
N SER A 72 17.54 -6.92 8.59
CA SER A 72 18.76 -7.32 9.29
C SER A 72 19.09 -6.48 10.54
N ILE A 73 18.49 -5.29 10.68
CA ILE A 73 18.69 -4.40 11.84
C ILE A 73 17.57 -4.57 12.87
N PHE A 74 16.32 -4.69 12.41
CA PHE A 74 15.14 -4.67 13.28
C PHE A 74 14.65 -6.06 13.70
N LEU A 75 14.99 -7.12 12.96
CA LEU A 75 14.54 -8.48 13.26
C LEU A 75 15.63 -9.28 13.98
N VAL A 76 15.21 -10.10 14.94
CA VAL A 76 16.06 -11.07 15.65
C VAL A 76 15.70 -12.44 15.10
N ASP A 77 16.66 -13.12 14.47
CA ASP A 77 16.45 -14.42 13.81
C ASP A 77 15.28 -14.43 12.82
N GLY A 78 15.11 -13.32 12.09
CA GLY A 78 14.05 -13.16 11.09
C GLY A 78 12.66 -12.85 11.65
N ALA A 79 12.53 -12.67 12.97
CA ALA A 79 11.27 -12.31 13.62
C ALA A 79 11.38 -11.02 14.43
N PRO A 80 10.29 -10.24 14.56
CA PRO A 80 10.29 -9.08 15.45
C PRO A 80 10.46 -9.51 16.91
N SER A 81 11.35 -8.84 17.64
CA SER A 81 11.49 -9.03 19.09
C SER A 81 10.13 -8.87 19.78
N LEU A 82 9.77 -9.76 20.72
CA LEU A 82 8.51 -9.66 21.48
C LEU A 82 8.53 -8.53 22.51
N LEU A 83 9.73 -8.18 22.99
CA LEU A 83 9.92 -7.21 24.07
C LEU A 83 10.05 -5.78 23.55
N ASP A 84 10.46 -5.62 22.28
CA ASP A 84 10.68 -4.30 21.68
C ASP A 84 9.53 -3.91 20.76
N SER A 85 8.51 -3.28 21.33
CA SER A 85 7.34 -2.80 20.60
C SER A 85 7.65 -1.60 19.70
N SER A 86 8.63 -0.79 20.08
CA SER A 86 9.04 0.42 19.35
C SER A 86 9.74 0.05 18.05
N SER A 87 10.74 -0.83 18.12
CA SER A 87 11.45 -1.32 16.93
C SER A 87 10.51 -2.08 15.99
N TYR A 88 9.57 -2.85 16.54
CA TYR A 88 8.57 -3.52 15.71
C TYR A 88 7.65 -2.54 14.97
N ALA A 89 7.17 -1.49 15.65
CA ALA A 89 6.37 -0.45 15.01
C ALA A 89 7.17 0.25 13.90
N LEU A 90 8.42 0.61 14.16
CA LEU A 90 9.29 1.25 13.16
C LEU A 90 9.52 0.35 11.94
N TRP A 91 9.80 -0.94 12.16
CA TRP A 91 9.95 -1.92 11.09
C TRP A 91 8.68 -2.05 10.25
N CYS A 92 7.51 -2.22 10.88
CA CYS A 92 6.25 -2.25 10.15
C CYS A 92 6.00 -0.96 9.35
N GLY A 93 6.36 0.20 9.90
CA GLY A 93 6.23 1.47 9.20
C GLY A 93 7.09 1.54 7.94
N LEU A 94 8.34 1.06 7.99
CA LEU A 94 9.21 0.95 6.80
C LEU A 94 8.64 -0.03 5.78
N ASP A 95 8.08 -1.15 6.24
CA ASP A 95 7.51 -2.18 5.39
C ASP A 95 6.27 -1.69 4.64
N VAL A 96 5.45 -0.83 5.27
CA VAL A 96 4.35 -0.13 4.60
C VAL A 96 4.85 0.68 3.41
N TYR A 97 5.94 1.46 3.58
CA TYR A 97 6.49 2.25 2.48
C TYR A 97 7.04 1.38 1.34
N ALA A 98 7.70 0.26 1.64
CA ALA A 98 8.17 -0.66 0.59
C ALA A 98 7.02 -1.19 -0.25
N HIS A 99 5.94 -1.64 0.39
CA HIS A 99 4.77 -2.12 -0.34
C HIS A 99 4.04 -1.01 -1.10
N GLN A 100 4.05 0.23 -0.62
CA GLN A 100 3.60 1.37 -1.42
C GLN A 100 4.46 1.58 -2.68
N LEU A 101 5.78 1.40 -2.59
CA LEU A 101 6.66 1.48 -3.78
C LEU A 101 6.41 0.34 -4.76
N TYR A 102 6.13 -0.87 -4.27
CA TYR A 102 5.74 -1.98 -5.16
C TYR A 102 4.42 -1.68 -5.88
N LEU A 103 3.41 -1.16 -5.18
CA LEU A 103 2.18 -0.74 -5.83
C LEU A 103 2.44 0.34 -6.88
N LEU A 104 3.22 1.38 -6.55
CA LEU A 104 3.59 2.46 -7.47
C LEU A 104 4.30 1.93 -8.73
N LEU A 105 5.27 1.02 -8.57
CA LEU A 105 6.09 0.51 -9.66
C LEU A 105 5.32 -0.44 -10.59
N HIS A 106 4.51 -1.33 -10.04
CA HIS A 106 3.92 -2.44 -10.79
C HIS A 106 2.54 -2.16 -11.34
N ARG A 107 1.80 -1.25 -10.71
CA ARG A 107 0.43 -0.92 -11.08
C ARG A 107 0.22 -0.65 -12.58
N PRO A 108 1.04 0.17 -13.27
CA PRO A 108 0.83 0.46 -14.69
C PRO A 108 0.87 -0.79 -15.60
N PHE A 109 1.51 -1.86 -15.12
CA PHE A 109 1.71 -3.11 -15.84
C PHE A 109 0.81 -4.24 -15.32
N SER A 110 -0.04 -3.98 -14.32
CA SER A 110 -0.85 -5.01 -13.65
C SER A 110 -2.16 -5.31 -14.36
N ARG A 111 -2.56 -4.48 -15.34
CA ARG A 111 -3.89 -4.50 -15.95
C ARG A 111 -3.94 -5.22 -17.30
N PRO A 112 -4.78 -6.26 -17.48
CA PRO A 112 -5.00 -6.90 -18.77
C PRO A 112 -5.58 -5.95 -19.83
N ALA A 113 -6.37 -4.95 -19.44
CA ALA A 113 -6.92 -3.95 -20.36
C ALA A 113 -5.82 -3.15 -21.09
N ASN A 114 -4.64 -3.01 -20.47
CA ASN A 114 -3.46 -2.39 -21.05
C ASN A 114 -2.56 -3.44 -21.75
N GLN A 115 -3.16 -4.31 -22.58
CA GLN A 115 -2.49 -5.48 -23.19
C GLN A 115 -1.04 -5.30 -23.66
N PRO A 116 -0.60 -4.18 -24.29
CA PRO A 116 0.81 -4.05 -24.70
C PRO A 116 1.80 -3.86 -23.54
N LEU A 117 1.35 -3.41 -22.37
CA LEU A 117 2.17 -3.19 -21.17
C LEU A 117 1.88 -4.21 -20.06
N TYR A 118 0.83 -5.01 -20.19
CA TYR A 118 0.43 -6.00 -19.19
C TYR A 118 1.54 -7.01 -18.89
N ARG A 119 1.75 -7.28 -17.60
CA ARG A 119 2.71 -8.22 -17.05
C ARG A 119 2.08 -8.99 -15.89
N PRO A 120 1.87 -10.32 -16.02
CA PRO A 120 1.31 -11.15 -14.95
C PRO A 120 2.06 -11.04 -13.62
N GLU A 121 3.38 -10.92 -13.66
CA GLU A 121 4.23 -10.78 -12.47
C GLU A 121 3.97 -9.47 -11.74
N SER A 122 3.69 -8.39 -12.47
CA SER A 122 3.31 -7.10 -11.89
C SER A 122 1.95 -7.17 -11.21
N ARG A 123 0.97 -7.84 -11.83
CA ARG A 123 -0.33 -8.09 -11.19
C ARG A 123 -0.16 -8.89 -9.90
N GLN A 124 0.63 -9.96 -9.93
CA GLN A 124 0.89 -10.77 -8.73
C GLN A 124 1.58 -9.95 -7.63
N LYS A 125 2.51 -9.07 -7.98
CA LYS A 125 3.17 -8.16 -7.02
C LYS A 125 2.18 -7.16 -6.42
N CYS A 126 1.26 -6.61 -7.21
CA CYS A 126 0.19 -5.73 -6.73
C CYS A 126 -0.74 -6.45 -5.74
N ILE A 127 -1.20 -7.66 -6.06
CA ILE A 127 -2.02 -8.48 -5.15
C ILE A 127 -1.26 -8.75 -3.86
N THR A 128 -0.04 -9.27 -3.96
CA THR A 128 0.79 -9.63 -2.79
C THR A 128 1.03 -8.43 -1.89
N SER A 129 1.42 -7.28 -2.47
CA SER A 129 1.69 -6.06 -1.70
C SER A 129 0.44 -5.50 -1.06
N SER A 130 -0.70 -5.58 -1.74
CA SER A 130 -2.00 -5.18 -1.20
C SER A 130 -2.37 -6.00 0.03
N LEU A 131 -2.25 -7.34 -0.05
CA LEU A 131 -2.50 -8.23 1.08
C LEU A 131 -1.59 -7.93 2.28
N VAL A 132 -0.30 -7.68 2.03
CA VAL A 132 0.64 -7.33 3.11
C VAL A 132 0.25 -6.00 3.77
N LEU A 133 -0.14 -4.98 3.00
CA LEU A 133 -0.59 -3.70 3.55
C LEU A 133 -1.84 -3.85 4.44
N LEU A 134 -2.80 -4.66 4.00
CA LEU A 134 -3.99 -4.97 4.80
C LEU A 134 -3.64 -5.72 6.09
N ASP A 135 -2.70 -6.66 6.03
CA ASP A 135 -2.25 -7.37 7.23
C ASP A 135 -1.43 -6.48 8.18
N ILE A 136 -0.58 -5.59 7.68
CA ILE A 136 0.12 -4.62 8.53
C ILE A 136 -0.90 -3.73 9.24
N HIS A 137 -1.88 -3.17 8.52
CA HIS A 137 -2.93 -2.36 9.15
C HIS A 137 -3.70 -3.14 10.22
N ARG A 138 -4.10 -4.37 9.92
CA ARG A 138 -4.71 -5.28 10.90
C ARG A 138 -3.84 -5.43 12.14
N ARG A 139 -2.53 -5.70 11.99
CA ARG A 139 -1.61 -5.88 13.11
C ARG A 139 -1.52 -4.64 13.99
N TRP A 140 -1.45 -3.44 13.41
CA TRP A 140 -1.46 -2.18 14.17
C TRP A 140 -2.76 -1.94 14.94
N MET A 141 -3.88 -2.38 14.37
CA MET A 141 -5.18 -2.23 15.00
C MET A 141 -5.42 -3.26 16.11
N GLU A 142 -5.00 -4.50 15.91
CA GLU A 142 -5.37 -5.64 16.76
C GLU A 142 -4.32 -5.98 17.83
N LEU A 143 -3.02 -5.79 17.56
CA LEU A 143 -1.98 -6.23 18.49
C LEU A 143 -1.86 -5.28 19.69
N PRO A 144 -2.00 -5.76 20.95
CA PRO A 144 -1.90 -4.91 22.14
C PRO A 144 -0.57 -4.15 22.23
N ARG A 145 0.52 -4.78 21.81
CA ARG A 145 1.87 -4.19 21.79
C ARG A 145 2.01 -2.98 20.85
N LEU A 146 1.11 -2.82 19.88
CA LEU A 146 1.07 -1.67 18.96
C LEU A 146 0.04 -0.61 19.36
N SER A 147 -0.66 -0.78 20.50
CA SER A 147 -1.76 0.10 20.92
C SER A 147 -1.35 1.57 21.04
N SER A 148 -0.18 1.86 21.60
CA SER A 148 0.37 3.23 21.74
C SER A 148 0.73 3.88 20.41
N TYR A 149 0.79 3.11 19.33
CA TYR A 149 1.18 3.58 18.00
C TYR A 149 -0.02 3.70 17.04
N ARG A 150 -1.24 3.36 17.48
CA ARG A 150 -2.45 3.40 16.62
C ARG A 150 -2.72 4.74 15.94
N TRP A 151 -2.22 5.85 16.47
CA TRP A 151 -2.29 7.15 15.79
C TRP A 151 -1.68 7.12 14.38
N TYR A 152 -0.60 6.36 14.17
CA TYR A 152 0.03 6.19 12.86
C TYR A 152 -0.82 5.29 11.95
N ALA A 153 -1.54 4.34 12.55
CA ALA A 153 -2.59 3.55 11.88
C ALA A 153 -3.74 4.41 11.39
N TYR A 154 -4.13 5.43 12.15
CA TYR A 154 -5.20 6.35 11.75
C TYR A 154 -4.82 7.35 10.66
N GLY A 155 -3.53 7.52 10.40
CA GLY A 155 -3.01 8.32 9.29
C GLY A 155 -2.42 7.44 8.18
N VAL A 156 -1.09 7.48 8.06
CA VAL A 156 -0.31 6.92 6.94
C VAL A 156 -0.60 5.44 6.70
N VAL A 157 -0.61 4.59 7.74
CA VAL A 157 -0.82 3.15 7.51
C VAL A 157 -2.25 2.88 7.07
N GLY A 158 -3.23 3.63 7.58
CA GLY A 158 -4.62 3.56 7.15
C GLY A 158 -4.80 3.93 5.67
N SER A 159 -4.16 5.02 5.22
CA SER A 159 -4.24 5.44 3.81
C SER A 159 -3.54 4.43 2.89
N CYS A 160 -2.42 3.87 3.33
CA CYS A 160 -1.72 2.82 2.59
C CYS A 160 -2.54 1.53 2.51
N ALA A 161 -3.27 1.19 3.57
CA ALA A 161 -4.19 0.05 3.58
C ALA A 161 -5.39 0.28 2.65
N LEU A 162 -5.93 1.50 2.59
CA LEU A 162 -6.93 1.87 1.59
C LEU A 162 -6.39 1.69 0.17
N HIS A 163 -5.17 2.18 -0.12
CA HIS A 163 -4.56 1.99 -1.43
C HIS A 163 -4.39 0.51 -1.78
N GLY A 164 -3.93 -0.30 -0.82
CA GLY A 164 -3.85 -1.75 -0.97
C GLY A 164 -5.23 -2.36 -1.24
N ALA A 165 -6.26 -1.98 -0.49
CA ALA A 165 -7.61 -2.49 -0.70
C ALA A 165 -8.15 -2.17 -2.11
N VAL A 166 -8.03 -0.92 -2.55
CA VAL A 166 -8.51 -0.49 -3.87
C VAL A 166 -7.72 -1.18 -4.99
N THR A 167 -6.39 -1.31 -4.84
CA THR A 167 -5.56 -2.01 -5.83
C THR A 167 -5.89 -3.50 -5.88
N LEU A 168 -6.14 -4.13 -4.74
CA LEU A 168 -6.59 -5.52 -4.67
C LEU A 168 -7.92 -5.70 -5.40
N ALA A 169 -8.89 -4.82 -5.13
CA ALA A 169 -10.19 -4.86 -5.79
C ALA A 169 -10.06 -4.69 -7.31
N SER A 170 -9.25 -3.73 -7.79
CA SER A 170 -8.97 -3.55 -9.22
C SER A 170 -8.40 -4.83 -9.85
N CYS A 171 -7.36 -5.44 -9.25
CA CYS A 171 -6.83 -6.71 -9.73
C CYS A 171 -7.87 -7.84 -9.76
N LEU A 172 -8.77 -7.91 -8.78
CA LEU A 172 -9.83 -8.92 -8.71
C LEU A 172 -10.96 -8.68 -9.72
N LEU A 173 -11.33 -7.44 -9.98
CA LEU A 173 -12.38 -7.05 -10.94
C LEU A 173 -11.97 -7.29 -12.40
N GLU A 174 -10.69 -7.12 -12.71
CA GLU A 174 -10.15 -7.36 -14.06
C GLU A 174 -9.99 -8.85 -14.40
N HIS A 175 -10.29 -9.76 -13.47
CA HIS A 175 -10.12 -11.18 -13.67
C HIS A 175 -11.35 -11.82 -14.30
N ASN A 176 -11.21 -12.28 -15.55
CA ASN A 176 -12.28 -12.95 -16.30
C ASN A 176 -12.15 -14.49 -16.31
N ASP A 177 -11.04 -15.06 -15.82
CA ASP A 177 -10.81 -16.49 -15.86
C ASP A 177 -11.39 -17.17 -14.61
N GLN A 178 -12.41 -18.01 -14.82
CA GLN A 178 -13.13 -18.73 -13.76
C GLN A 178 -12.29 -19.81 -13.04
N GLU A 179 -11.04 -20.05 -13.46
CA GLU A 179 -10.21 -21.16 -12.98
C GLU A 179 -9.30 -20.81 -11.78
N ILE A 180 -9.05 -19.53 -11.49
CA ILE A 180 -8.17 -19.14 -10.37
C ILE A 180 -9.00 -18.85 -9.12
N ASP A 181 -8.78 -19.63 -8.06
CA ASP A 181 -9.38 -19.40 -6.75
C ASP A 181 -8.82 -18.11 -6.11
N THR A 182 -9.65 -17.07 -6.08
CA THR A 182 -9.35 -15.77 -5.44
C THR A 182 -10.03 -15.61 -4.08
N SER A 183 -10.46 -16.71 -3.46
CA SER A 183 -11.22 -16.68 -2.20
C SER A 183 -10.42 -16.12 -1.03
N VAL A 184 -9.09 -16.29 -1.04
CA VAL A 184 -8.21 -15.77 0.02
C VAL A 184 -8.12 -14.25 -0.06
N GLU A 185 -7.87 -13.72 -1.25
CA GLU A 185 -7.79 -12.29 -1.55
C GLU A 185 -9.11 -11.60 -1.20
N ARG A 186 -10.22 -12.21 -1.60
CA ARG A 186 -11.56 -11.72 -1.30
C ARG A 186 -11.84 -11.65 0.19
N LYS A 187 -11.56 -12.72 0.94
CA LYS A 187 -11.72 -12.73 2.40
C LYS A 187 -10.87 -11.65 3.07
N ALA A 188 -9.65 -11.43 2.59
CA ALA A 188 -8.78 -10.38 3.11
C ALA A 188 -9.36 -8.98 2.83
N PHE A 189 -9.87 -8.75 1.62
CA PHE A 189 -10.57 -7.52 1.26
C PHE A 189 -11.81 -7.28 2.13
N ASP A 190 -12.70 -8.27 2.25
CA ASP A 190 -13.91 -8.17 3.07
C ASP A 190 -13.59 -7.88 4.54
N ALA A 191 -12.58 -8.55 5.08
CA ALA A 191 -12.10 -8.30 6.44
C ALA A 191 -11.55 -6.87 6.61
N ALA A 192 -10.92 -6.31 5.58
CA ALA A 192 -10.48 -4.91 5.59
C ALA A 192 -11.66 -3.95 5.58
N VAL A 193 -12.67 -4.17 4.73
CA VAL A 193 -13.89 -3.33 4.69
C VAL A 193 -14.57 -3.27 6.07
N LEU A 194 -14.78 -4.42 6.71
CA LEU A 194 -15.37 -4.50 8.06
C LEU A 194 -14.53 -3.81 9.13
N ARG A 195 -13.20 -3.80 8.97
CA ARG A 195 -12.30 -3.14 9.91
C ARG A 195 -12.34 -1.62 9.75
N LEU A 196 -12.37 -1.12 8.51
CA LEU A 196 -12.42 0.30 8.22
C LEU A 196 -13.78 0.91 8.60
N ASP A 197 -14.86 0.13 8.47
CA ASP A 197 -16.20 0.48 8.98
C ASP A 197 -16.18 0.82 10.47
N LYS A 198 -15.58 -0.06 11.29
CA LYS A 198 -15.44 0.13 12.74
C LYS A 198 -14.56 1.32 13.13
N LEU A 199 -13.87 1.93 12.17
CA LEU A 199 -12.94 3.05 12.39
C LEU A 199 -13.47 4.39 11.90
N GLN A 200 -14.69 4.45 11.38
CA GLN A 200 -15.31 5.70 10.92
C GLN A 200 -15.31 6.79 12.02
N GLU A 201 -15.58 6.42 13.28
CA GLU A 201 -15.55 7.36 14.42
C GLU A 201 -14.14 7.84 14.81
N ARG A 202 -13.08 7.23 14.25
CA ARG A 202 -11.69 7.45 14.65
C ARG A 202 -10.91 8.38 13.71
N GLY A 203 -11.43 8.71 12.53
CA GLY A 203 -10.78 9.62 11.62
C GLY A 203 -11.54 9.86 10.32
N SER A 204 -11.41 11.08 9.77
CA SER A 204 -12.07 11.50 8.52
C SER A 204 -11.69 10.63 7.31
N LEU A 205 -10.46 10.08 7.30
CA LEU A 205 -10.02 9.10 6.31
C LEU A 205 -11.00 7.92 6.21
N TYR A 206 -11.37 7.33 7.35
CA TYR A 206 -12.20 6.13 7.38
C TYR A 206 -13.65 6.39 6.99
N VAL A 207 -14.19 7.56 7.39
CA VAL A 207 -15.53 8.02 6.97
C VAL A 207 -15.63 8.07 5.45
N LYS A 208 -14.61 8.59 4.77
CA LYS A 208 -14.60 8.74 3.32
C LYS A 208 -14.20 7.45 2.59
N ALA A 209 -13.29 6.67 3.17
CA ALA A 209 -12.84 5.41 2.60
C ALA A 209 -13.92 4.32 2.60
N TYR A 210 -14.79 4.30 3.61
CA TYR A 210 -15.74 3.21 3.78
C TYR A 210 -16.76 3.09 2.63
N PRO A 211 -17.45 4.17 2.18
CA PRO A 211 -18.36 4.10 1.04
C PRO A 211 -17.70 3.56 -0.24
N VAL A 212 -16.46 4.00 -0.52
CA VAL A 212 -15.66 3.52 -1.64
C VAL A 212 -15.44 2.01 -1.58
N LEU A 213 -15.00 1.51 -0.42
CA LEU A 213 -14.72 0.10 -0.23
C LEU A 213 -15.99 -0.76 -0.25
N ARG A 214 -17.11 -0.22 0.21
CA ARG A 214 -18.42 -0.88 0.11
C ARG A 214 -18.88 -1.02 -1.33
N GLN A 215 -18.69 0.00 -2.15
CA GLN A 215 -18.99 -0.07 -3.59
C GLN A 215 -18.12 -1.12 -4.30
N LEU A 216 -16.82 -1.15 -4.00
CA LEU A 216 -15.92 -2.18 -4.53
C LEU A 216 -16.33 -3.58 -4.06
N GLN A 217 -16.75 -3.72 -2.80
CA GLN A 217 -17.26 -4.99 -2.25
C GLN A 217 -18.52 -5.48 -2.99
N SER A 218 -19.45 -4.58 -3.34
CA SER A 218 -20.64 -4.96 -4.10
C SER A 218 -20.30 -5.34 -5.53
N MET A 219 -19.40 -4.63 -6.20
CA MET A 219 -18.94 -4.98 -7.56
C MET A 219 -18.23 -6.33 -7.61
N LEU A 220 -17.55 -6.68 -6.53
CA LEU A 220 -16.92 -7.98 -6.39
C LEU A 220 -17.95 -9.09 -6.14
N SER A 221 -19.15 -8.82 -5.64
CA SER A 221 -20.06 -9.88 -5.16
C SER A 221 -20.57 -10.80 -6.29
N PRO A 222 -20.64 -12.13 -6.09
CA PRO A 222 -21.04 -13.07 -7.15
C PRO A 222 -22.49 -12.89 -7.64
N GLU A 223 -23.32 -12.15 -6.90
CA GLU A 223 -24.70 -11.80 -7.26
C GLU A 223 -24.80 -10.57 -8.17
N SER A 224 -23.70 -9.82 -8.39
CA SER A 224 -23.68 -8.80 -9.42
C SER A 224 -23.75 -9.49 -10.79
N ILE A 225 -24.85 -9.26 -11.51
CA ILE A 225 -25.22 -9.89 -12.77
C ILE A 225 -23.98 -10.06 -13.69
N PRO A 226 -23.72 -11.27 -14.23
CA PRO A 226 -22.59 -11.51 -15.12
C PRO A 226 -22.89 -10.89 -16.49
N GLY A 227 -22.65 -9.60 -16.59
CA GLY A 227 -22.51 -8.89 -17.85
C GLY A 227 -21.32 -7.95 -17.72
N PRO A 228 -20.58 -7.70 -18.80
CA PRO A 228 -19.73 -6.52 -18.88
C PRO A 228 -20.67 -5.32 -18.87
N SER A 229 -21.17 -4.93 -17.69
CA SER A 229 -21.85 -3.66 -17.58
C SER A 229 -20.80 -2.63 -17.92
N GLU A 230 -21.02 -1.86 -18.99
CA GLU A 230 -20.17 -0.73 -19.36
C GLU A 230 -19.95 0.19 -18.14
N ALA A 231 -20.89 0.22 -17.19
CA ALA A 231 -20.75 0.91 -15.91
C ALA A 231 -19.68 0.29 -15.00
N ALA A 232 -19.54 -1.04 -14.92
CA ALA A 232 -18.50 -1.70 -14.11
C ALA A 232 -17.10 -1.54 -14.71
N GLN A 233 -16.99 -1.57 -16.04
CA GLN A 233 -15.75 -1.27 -16.77
C GLN A 233 -15.41 0.23 -16.70
N GLY A 234 -16.40 1.10 -16.87
CA GLY A 234 -16.27 2.55 -16.72
C GLY A 234 -15.84 2.94 -15.31
N LEU A 235 -16.51 2.40 -14.29
CA LEU A 235 -16.11 2.51 -12.89
C LEU A 235 -14.66 2.04 -12.71
N GLY A 236 -14.30 0.86 -13.21
CA GLY A 236 -12.91 0.36 -13.23
C GLY A 236 -11.92 1.40 -13.76
N THR A 237 -12.24 2.03 -14.88
CA THR A 237 -11.41 3.07 -15.51
C THR A 237 -11.31 4.35 -14.67
N TYR A 238 -12.40 4.75 -14.00
CA TYR A 238 -12.38 5.89 -13.07
C TYR A 238 -11.60 5.59 -11.78
N PHE A 239 -11.79 4.40 -11.21
CA PHE A 239 -10.95 3.90 -10.12
C PHE A 239 -9.48 4.01 -10.53
N ASP A 240 -9.17 3.59 -11.74
CA ASP A 240 -7.83 3.55 -12.27
C ASP A 240 -7.18 4.93 -12.41
N ASP A 241 -7.91 5.91 -12.97
CA ASP A 241 -7.45 7.29 -13.07
C ASP A 241 -7.19 7.91 -11.70
N TRP A 242 -8.04 7.66 -10.70
CA TRP A 242 -7.78 8.16 -9.35
C TRP A 242 -6.52 7.57 -8.76
N ILE A 243 -6.37 6.25 -8.88
CA ILE A 243 -5.25 5.60 -8.19
C ILE A 243 -3.91 5.98 -8.87
N ASP A 244 -3.94 6.31 -10.17
CA ASP A 244 -2.77 6.81 -10.90
C ASP A 244 -2.44 8.29 -10.57
N ASN A 245 -3.41 9.07 -10.08
CA ASN A 245 -3.25 10.51 -9.77
C ASN A 245 -3.05 10.85 -8.27
N VAL A 246 -3.28 9.93 -7.34
CA VAL A 246 -3.10 10.19 -5.90
C VAL A 246 -1.61 10.28 -5.53
N GLN A 247 -1.22 11.30 -4.77
CA GLN A 247 0.11 11.35 -4.17
C GLN A 247 0.15 10.48 -2.91
N TRP A 248 0.45 9.20 -3.10
CA TRP A 248 0.40 8.16 -2.07
C TRP A 248 1.21 8.41 -0.79
N LEU A 249 2.26 9.24 -0.88
CA LEU A 249 3.09 9.63 0.26
C LEU A 249 2.47 10.76 1.10
N ASN A 250 1.39 11.38 0.62
CA ASN A 250 0.66 12.44 1.30
C ASN A 250 -0.84 12.07 1.40
N PRO A 251 -1.29 11.45 2.51
CA PRO A 251 -2.69 11.08 2.70
C PRO A 251 -3.68 12.25 2.61
N GLU A 252 -3.22 13.48 2.88
CA GLU A 252 -4.04 14.69 2.79
C GLU A 252 -4.28 15.14 1.34
N SER A 253 -3.50 14.62 0.40
CA SER A 253 -3.63 14.91 -1.04
C SER A 253 -4.67 14.03 -1.75
N ILE A 254 -5.32 13.10 -1.04
CA ILE A 254 -6.36 12.27 -1.63
C ILE A 254 -7.51 13.19 -2.07
N ASP A 255 -7.76 13.23 -3.37
CA ASP A 255 -8.93 13.91 -3.91
C ASP A 255 -10.18 13.09 -3.60
N TRP A 256 -10.90 13.52 -2.56
CA TRP A 256 -12.15 12.91 -2.16
C TRP A 256 -13.34 13.42 -2.96
N ASN A 257 -13.24 14.57 -3.62
CA ASN A 257 -14.34 15.10 -4.42
C ASN A 257 -14.56 14.20 -5.65
N PHE A 258 -13.47 13.70 -6.23
CA PHE A 258 -13.50 12.66 -7.27
C PHE A 258 -14.36 11.45 -6.86
N TRP A 259 -14.24 11.01 -5.62
CA TRP A 259 -15.02 9.89 -5.09
C TRP A 259 -16.48 10.22 -4.87
N ASP A 260 -16.77 11.41 -4.36
CA ASP A 260 -18.14 11.86 -4.15
C ASP A 260 -18.92 11.91 -5.48
N GLU A 261 -18.26 12.32 -6.57
CA GLU A 261 -18.83 12.31 -7.93
C GLU A 261 -19.12 10.88 -8.42
N ILE A 262 -18.17 9.95 -8.25
CA ILE A 262 -18.35 8.54 -8.66
C ILE A 262 -19.43 7.85 -7.85
N LEU A 263 -19.46 8.06 -6.54
CA LEU A 263 -20.47 7.47 -5.67
C LEU A 263 -21.86 8.01 -6.03
N GLN A 264 -21.99 9.28 -6.40
CA GLN A 264 -23.24 9.84 -6.90
C GLN A 264 -23.68 9.23 -8.23
N LEU A 265 -22.74 8.99 -9.15
CA LEU A 265 -23.02 8.32 -10.43
C LEU A 265 -23.47 6.87 -10.21
N GLY A 266 -22.75 6.11 -9.37
CA GLY A 266 -23.10 4.72 -9.07
C GLY A 266 -24.43 4.55 -8.31
N LEU A 267 -24.85 5.53 -7.51
CA LEU A 267 -26.15 5.54 -6.83
C LEU A 267 -27.33 5.83 -7.77
N SER A 268 -27.09 6.47 -8.91
CA SER A 268 -28.15 6.78 -9.89
C SER A 268 -28.53 5.60 -10.80
N GLU A 269 -27.73 4.54 -10.81
CA GLU A 269 -27.92 3.35 -11.65
C GLU A 269 -28.46 2.12 -10.91
N VAL A 270 -28.68 2.20 -9.59
CA VAL A 270 -29.33 1.12 -8.83
C VAL A 270 -30.86 1.31 -8.91
N PRO A 271 -31.62 0.46 -9.62
CA PRO A 271 -33.07 0.57 -9.61
C PRO A 271 -33.60 0.27 -8.20
N SER A 272 -34.61 1.05 -7.81
CA SER A 272 -35.29 0.98 -6.50
C SER A 272 -35.91 -0.37 -6.21
#